data_AF-A0A7C7BSX2-F1
#
_entry.id   AF-A0A7C7BSX2-F1
#
_cell.length_a   1.000
_cell.length_b   1.000
_cell.length_c   1.000
_cell.angle_alpha   90.00
_cell.angle_beta   90.00
_cell.angle_gamma   90.00
#
_symmetry.space_group_name_H-M   'P 1'
#
loop_
_entity.id
_entity.type
_entity.pdbx_description
1 polymer ?
#
loop_
_entity_poly.entity_id
_entity_poly.type
_entity_poly.pdbx_seq_one_letter_code
_entity_poly.pdbx_strand_id
1 'polypeptide(L)'
;MAKMVNFDFELKFKVTSFDLSVDVGGGVYQTISSKSNRLTPKMKQYLKRAKKGQRIIFENVKARSPTTPIEKIPGINIKVK
;
A
#
# COMPACT_ATOMS: atom_id res chain seq x y z
N MET A 1 -29.84 -5.89 25.48
CA MET A 1 -28.43 -6.14 25.11
C MET A 1 -28.39 -6.81 23.76
N ALA A 2 -27.84 -6.17 22.73
CA ALA A 2 -27.59 -6.82 21.43
C ALA A 2 -26.10 -7.18 21.38
N LYS A 3 -25.78 -8.47 21.53
CA LYS A 3 -24.46 -9.02 21.22
C LYS A 3 -24.54 -9.60 19.82
N MET A 4 -23.74 -9.08 18.89
CA MET A 4 -23.56 -9.67 17.59
C MET A 4 -22.67 -10.91 17.78
N VAL A 5 -23.29 -12.09 17.77
CA VAL A 5 -22.58 -13.36 17.89
C VAL A 5 -21.89 -13.62 16.55
N ASN A 6 -20.56 -13.64 16.55
CA ASN A 6 -19.70 -14.04 15.42
C ASN A 6 -19.87 -13.20 14.14
N PHE A 7 -19.57 -11.89 14.23
CA PHE A 7 -19.29 -11.10 13.03
C PHE A 7 -17.88 -11.41 12.53
N ASP A 8 -17.76 -12.48 11.75
CA ASP A 8 -16.52 -12.87 11.07
C ASP A 8 -16.47 -12.13 9.72
N PHE A 9 -16.15 -10.84 9.75
CA PHE A 9 -15.98 -10.06 8.52
C PHE A 9 -14.66 -10.46 7.87
N GLU A 10 -14.66 -11.56 7.11
CA GLU A 10 -13.67 -11.79 6.07
C GLU A 10 -13.84 -10.69 5.00
N LEU A 11 -13.32 -9.50 5.29
CA LEU A 11 -13.21 -8.40 4.35
C LEU A 11 -12.18 -8.82 3.29
N LYS A 12 -12.67 -9.46 2.22
CA LYS A 12 -11.87 -9.89 1.07
C LYS A 12 -11.52 -8.70 0.17
N PHE A 13 -10.88 -7.68 0.72
CA PHE A 13 -10.36 -6.58 -0.09
C PHE A 13 -9.17 -7.05 -0.92
N LYS A 14 -9.26 -6.87 -2.23
CA LYS A 14 -8.14 -7.09 -3.14
C LYS A 14 -7.64 -5.75 -3.66
N VAL A 15 -6.39 -5.42 -3.34
CA VAL A 15 -5.73 -4.24 -3.92
C VAL A 15 -5.66 -4.40 -5.44
N THR A 16 -6.05 -3.36 -6.17
CA THR A 16 -6.02 -3.33 -7.64
C THR A 16 -4.91 -2.44 -8.17
N SER A 17 -4.54 -1.39 -7.44
CA SER A 17 -3.40 -0.53 -7.77
C SER A 17 -2.91 0.23 -6.55
N PHE A 18 -1.67 0.70 -6.60
CA PHE A 18 -1.09 1.60 -5.59
C PHE A 18 0.08 2.37 -6.18
N ASP A 19 0.41 3.49 -5.54
CA ASP A 19 1.66 4.20 -5.75
C ASP A 19 2.61 3.90 -4.58
N LEU A 20 3.89 3.77 -4.90
CA LEU A 20 4.98 3.64 -3.93
C LEU A 20 5.84 4.89 -4.02
N SER A 21 5.87 5.67 -2.94
CA SER A 21 6.79 6.79 -2.77
C SER A 21 7.94 6.38 -1.87
N VAL A 22 9.15 6.44 -2.40
CA VAL A 22 10.38 6.08 -1.69
C VAL A 22 11.24 7.31 -1.52
N ASP A 23 11.67 7.59 -0.28
CA ASP A 23 12.67 8.61 0.01
C ASP A 23 14.00 8.21 -0.63
N VAL A 24 14.49 9.00 -1.59
CA VAL A 24 15.76 8.77 -2.30
C VAL A 24 16.93 9.54 -1.65
N GLY A 25 16.69 10.23 -0.53
CA GLY A 25 17.65 11.02 0.22
C GLY A 25 17.27 12.50 0.26
N GLY A 26 17.66 13.18 1.35
CA GLY A 26 17.46 14.63 1.50
C GLY A 26 15.99 15.07 1.54
N GLY A 27 15.05 14.16 1.84
CA GLY A 27 13.62 14.46 1.84
C GLY A 27 12.97 14.44 0.46
N VAL A 28 13.70 14.03 -0.59
CA VAL A 28 13.18 13.89 -1.96
C VAL A 28 12.53 12.52 -2.10
N TYR A 29 11.31 12.49 -2.66
CA TYR A 29 10.57 11.25 -2.91
C TYR A 29 10.47 10.94 -4.39
N GLN A 30 10.68 9.68 -4.73
CA GLN A 30 10.32 9.13 -6.04
C GLN A 30 9.04 8.31 -5.91
N THR A 31 7.99 8.74 -6.62
CA THR A 31 6.72 8.02 -6.73
C THR A 31 6.71 7.14 -7.98
N ILE A 32 6.26 5.89 -7.83
CA ILE A 32 6.10 4.92 -8.93
C ILE A 32 4.84 4.10 -8.73
N SER A 33 4.09 3.83 -9.80
CA SER A 33 2.80 3.15 -9.72
C SER A 33 2.86 1.66 -10.02
N SER A 34 1.95 0.90 -9.39
CA SER A 34 1.61 -0.48 -9.76
C SER A 34 0.14 -0.55 -10.14
N LYS A 35 -0.15 -1.21 -11.26
CA LYS A 35 -1.53 -1.52 -11.72
C LYS A 35 -2.03 -2.88 -11.20
N SER A 36 -1.45 -3.37 -10.10
CA SER A 36 -1.79 -4.66 -9.48
C SER A 36 -1.57 -4.62 -7.97
N ASN A 37 -1.81 -5.72 -7.28
CA ASN A 37 -1.43 -5.92 -5.88
C ASN A 37 0.05 -6.34 -5.67
N ARG A 38 0.90 -6.27 -6.72
CA ARG A 38 2.30 -6.70 -6.65
C ARG A 38 3.26 -5.53 -6.86
N LEU A 39 4.44 -5.63 -6.25
CA LEU A 39 5.55 -4.71 -6.50
C LEU A 39 6.08 -4.89 -7.93
N THR A 40 6.26 -3.78 -8.64
CA THR A 40 6.89 -3.78 -9.97
C THR A 40 8.41 -4.02 -9.86
N PRO A 41 9.09 -4.43 -10.95
CA PRO A 41 10.55 -4.55 -10.95
C PRO A 41 11.26 -3.26 -10.54
N LYS A 42 10.76 -2.10 -11.00
CA LYS A 42 11.29 -0.77 -10.64
C LYS A 42 11.15 -0.52 -9.13
N MET A 43 10.01 -0.84 -8.53
CA MET A 43 9.82 -0.73 -7.08
C MET A 43 10.83 -1.58 -6.32
N LYS A 44 11.04 -2.83 -6.73
CA LYS A 44 12.03 -3.71 -6.09
C LYS A 44 13.45 -3.14 -6.15
N GLN A 45 13.81 -2.46 -7.24
CA GLN A 45 15.12 -1.80 -7.35
C GLN A 45 15.29 -0.66 -6.33
N TYR A 46 14.27 0.18 -6.14
CA TYR A 46 14.30 1.23 -5.13
C TYR A 46 14.35 0.66 -3.71
N LEU A 47 13.49 -0.32 -3.41
CA LEU A 47 13.43 -0.95 -2.10
C LEU A 47 14.75 -1.64 -1.71
N LYS A 48 15.44 -2.27 -2.66
CA LYS A 48 16.78 -2.86 -2.44
C LYS A 48 17.86 -1.82 -2.10
N ARG A 49 17.68 -0.57 -2.53
CA ARG A 49 18.62 0.53 -2.31
C ARG A 49 18.23 1.40 -1.12
N ALA A 50 17.06 1.16 -0.53
CA ALA A 50 16.57 1.94 0.60
C ALA A 50 17.48 1.72 1.82
N LYS A 51 17.90 2.82 2.43
CA LYS A 51 18.79 2.86 3.59
C LYS A 51 17.98 2.94 4.88
N LYS A 52 18.59 2.46 5.97
CA LYS A 52 18.06 2.63 7.32
C LYS A 52 17.63 4.07 7.59
N GLY A 53 16.44 4.25 8.14
CA GLY A 53 15.86 5.54 8.43
C GLY A 53 15.01 6.15 7.31
N GLN A 54 15.18 5.70 6.06
CA GLN A 54 14.34 6.17 4.94
C GLN A 54 12.90 5.70 5.08
N ARG A 55 11.99 6.48 4.47
CA ARG A 55 10.56 6.21 4.47
C ARG A 55 10.11 5.64 3.13
N ILE A 56 9.21 4.67 3.21
CA ILE A 56 8.50 4.05 2.10
C ILE A 56 7.02 4.26 2.35
N ILE A 57 6.33 4.86 1.41
CA ILE A 57 4.91 5.23 1.52
C ILE A 57 4.15 4.51 0.43
N PHE A 58 3.15 3.74 0.83
CA PHE A 58 2.13 3.23 -0.08
C PHE A 58 0.98 4.21 -0.07
N GLU A 59 0.67 4.81 -1.20
CA GLU A 59 -0.38 5.81 -1.34
C GLU A 59 -1.25 5.55 -2.56
N ASN A 60 -2.34 6.30 -2.70
CA ASN A 60 -3.32 6.10 -3.78
C ASN A 60 -3.75 4.63 -3.94
N VAL A 61 -3.82 3.91 -2.82
CA VAL A 61 -4.17 2.50 -2.79
C VAL A 61 -5.63 2.36 -3.19
N LYS A 62 -5.87 1.61 -4.26
CA LYS A 62 -7.21 1.25 -4.73
C LYS A 62 -7.45 -0.21 -4.43
N ALA A 63 -8.60 -0.53 -3.85
CA ALA A 63 -8.99 -1.88 -3.54
C ALA A 63 -10.43 -2.14 -4.00
N ARG A 64 -10.71 -3.41 -4.27
CA ARG A 64 -12.05 -3.90 -4.63
C ARG A 64 -12.49 -4.90 -3.57
N SER A 65 -13.70 -4.72 -3.04
CA SER A 65 -14.43 -5.75 -2.31
C SER A 65 -15.16 -6.66 -3.30
N PRO A 66 -15.52 -7.92 -2.94
CA PRO A 66 -16.42 -8.72 -3.77
C PRO A 66 -17.77 -8.05 -4.02
N THR A 67 -18.18 -7.13 -3.14
CA THR A 67 -19.51 -6.51 -3.13
C THR A 67 -19.54 -5.05 -3.56
N THR A 68 -18.39 -4.35 -3.61
CA THR A 68 -18.33 -2.91 -3.93
C THR A 68 -17.42 -2.60 -5.12
N PRO A 69 -17.63 -1.46 -5.80
CA PRO A 69 -16.72 -0.96 -6.83
C PRO A 69 -15.29 -0.75 -6.31
N ILE A 70 -14.38 -0.38 -7.21
CA ILE A 70 -13.01 -0.01 -6.80
C ILE A 70 -13.07 1.29 -6.00
N GLU A 71 -12.54 1.26 -4.78
CA GLU A 71 -12.50 2.38 -3.86
C GLU A 71 -11.06 2.72 -3.48
N LYS A 72 -10.81 4.01 -3.20
CA LYS A 72 -9.52 4.45 -2.64
C LYS A 72 -9.53 4.23 -1.14
N ILE A 73 -8.53 3.53 -0.64
CA ILE A 73 -8.36 3.25 0.80
C ILE A 73 -7.14 3.99 1.36
N PRO A 74 -7.04 4.15 2.68
CA PRO A 74 -5.86 4.73 3.31
C PRO A 74 -4.58 3.97 2.96
N GLY A 75 -3.51 4.74 2.77
CA GLY A 75 -2.17 4.23 2.56
C GLY A 75 -1.45 3.88 3.86
N ILE A 76 -0.20 3.45 3.75
CA ILE A 76 0.67 3.16 4.91
C ILE A 76 2.06 3.77 4.73
N ASN A 77 2.69 4.14 5.83
CA ASN A 77 4.08 4.61 5.87
C ASN A 77 4.93 3.62 6.67
N ILE A 78 6.06 3.23 6.09
CA ILE A 78 7.01 2.29 6.66
C ILE A 78 8.37 2.97 6.75
N LYS A 79 9.00 2.88 7.93
CA LYS A 79 10.39 3.30 8.14
C LYS A 79 11.31 2.09 8.06
N VAL A 80 12.37 2.18 7.25
CA VAL A 80 13.40 1.13 7.16
C VAL A 80 14.21 1.10 8.47
N LYS A 81 14.33 -0.08 9.10
CA LYS A 81 15.05 -0.29 10.36
C LYS A 81 16.48 -0.79 10.15
#